data_AF-A0AAW0KKT7-F1
#
_entry.id   AF-A0AAW0KKT7-F1
#
_cell.length_a   1.000
_cell.length_b   1.000
_cell.length_c   1.000
_cell.angle_alpha   90.00
_cell.angle_beta   90.00
_cell.angle_gamma   90.00
#
_symmetry.space_group_name_H-M   'P 1'
#
loop_
_entity.id
_entity.type
_entity.pdbx_description
1 polymer ?
#
loop_
_entity_poly.entity_id
_entity_poly.type
_entity_poly.pdbx_seq_one_letter_code
_entity_poly.pdbx_strand_id
1 'polypeptide(L)'
;MIFVAMFVDRRYFRAMKFCIVQHSLIKLEFWYFESNKVLSMSRIRCILRGWDVKTLIFLFAFVPTCIFFIYLHGQKISYFLRPLWESPPKPFHVLPHYYHENVSMENLCKLHGWKIREYPRRVFDAVLFSNEKEILELRWKELYPYVTQFVILESNSTFTGLPKPLFFSSYRDDFKFVEPRLTYGTIGEGLRKEKIHLLRRHISE
;
A
#
# COMPACT_ATOMS: atom_id res chain seq x y z
N MET A 1 -11.78 -19.66 -23.57
CA MET A 1 -10.67 -19.04 -22.82
C MET A 1 -11.25 -17.87 -22.03
N ILE A 2 -11.72 -18.12 -20.81
CA ILE A 2 -12.39 -17.11 -19.98
C ILE A 2 -11.43 -16.79 -18.83
N PHE A 3 -10.74 -15.66 -18.94
CA PHE A 3 -10.00 -15.06 -17.83
C PHE A 3 -11.02 -14.44 -16.88
N VAL A 4 -11.29 -15.08 -15.74
CA VAL A 4 -11.95 -14.42 -14.62
C VAL A 4 -10.87 -13.71 -13.84
N ALA A 5 -10.64 -12.44 -14.15
CA ALA A 5 -9.86 -11.56 -13.31
C ALA A 5 -10.67 -11.29 -12.03
N MET A 6 -10.29 -11.90 -10.91
CA MET A 6 -10.76 -11.49 -9.59
C MET A 6 -10.21 -10.08 -9.32
N PHE A 7 -11.03 -9.08 -9.64
CA PHE A 7 -10.73 -7.66 -9.47
C PHE A 7 -11.28 -7.21 -8.12
N VAL A 8 -10.49 -7.34 -7.06
CA VAL A 8 -10.81 -6.80 -5.74
C VAL A 8 -9.60 -6.06 -5.21
N ASP A 9 -9.61 -4.75 -5.43
CA ASP A 9 -9.06 -3.66 -4.60
C ASP A 9 -8.37 -2.58 -5.46
N ARG A 10 -8.96 -1.38 -5.44
CA ARG A 10 -8.47 -0.17 -6.14
C ARG A 10 -7.16 0.36 -5.54
N ARG A 11 -6.69 -0.20 -4.41
CA ARG A 11 -5.47 0.27 -3.70
C ARG A 11 -4.20 -0.54 -3.98
N TYR A 12 -4.28 -1.69 -4.67
CA TYR A 12 -3.10 -2.54 -4.98
C TYR A 12 -2.49 -2.32 -6.38
N PHE A 13 -2.80 -1.22 -7.06
CA PHE A 13 -2.40 -0.96 -8.45
C PHE A 13 -0.91 -0.57 -8.65
N ARG A 14 0.03 -0.94 -7.77
CA ARG A 14 1.44 -0.51 -7.91
C ARG A 14 2.50 -1.61 -7.75
N ALA A 15 2.14 -2.87 -7.97
CA ALA A 15 3.13 -3.94 -8.05
C ALA A 15 2.78 -5.01 -9.09
N MET A 16 2.57 -4.60 -10.34
CA MET A 16 2.71 -5.52 -11.46
C MET A 16 3.51 -4.82 -12.56
N LYS A 17 4.84 -5.00 -12.51
CA LYS A 17 5.72 -4.69 -13.62
C LYS A 17 5.29 -5.58 -14.79
N PHE A 18 4.50 -5.04 -15.70
CA PHE A 18 4.38 -5.60 -17.03
C PHE A 18 5.64 -5.22 -17.80
N CYS A 19 6.43 -6.23 -18.17
CA CYS A 19 7.46 -6.09 -19.18
C CYS A 19 6.73 -5.90 -20.51
N ILE A 20 6.46 -4.65 -20.88
CA ILE A 20 6.04 -4.29 -22.24
C ILE A 20 7.33 -4.30 -23.06
N VAL A 21 7.62 -5.42 -23.71
CA VAL A 21 8.56 -5.41 -24.83
C VAL A 21 7.84 -4.71 -25.98
N GLN A 22 8.32 -3.51 -26.24
CA GLN A 22 7.85 -2.58 -27.23
C GLN A 22 8.38 -2.96 -28.61
N HIS A 23 7.48 -3.26 -29.54
CA HIS A 23 7.70 -3.06 -30.97
C HIS A 23 6.34 -2.62 -31.55
N SER A 24 6.08 -1.32 -31.56
CA SER A 24 6.35 -0.40 -32.68
C SER A 24 5.06 -0.13 -33.46
N LEU A 25 4.47 1.03 -33.14
CA LEU A 25 3.92 2.02 -34.08
C LEU A 25 3.36 1.50 -35.42
N ILE A 26 2.03 1.56 -35.59
CA ILE A 26 1.32 1.98 -36.83
C ILE A 26 -0.05 2.49 -36.32
N LYS A 27 -0.22 3.78 -36.05
CA LYS A 27 -0.68 4.82 -36.99
C LYS A 27 -1.93 4.40 -37.77
N LEU A 28 -3.06 4.96 -37.35
CA LEU A 28 -4.29 5.05 -38.13
C LEU A 28 -3.97 5.63 -39.53
N GLU A 29 -4.18 4.84 -40.58
CA GLU A 29 -4.73 5.30 -41.85
C GLU A 29 -5.23 4.11 -42.67
N PHE A 30 -6.55 4.08 -42.84
CA PHE A 30 -7.24 3.88 -44.12
C PHE A 30 -6.48 3.09 -45.21
N TRP A 31 -6.70 1.77 -45.28
CA TRP A 31 -6.79 1.06 -46.55
C TRP A 31 -7.96 0.06 -46.47
N TYR A 32 -9.07 0.54 -46.99
CA TYR A 32 -10.12 -0.18 -47.71
C TYR A 32 -9.77 -1.67 -47.99
N PHE A 33 -10.17 -2.58 -47.08
CA PHE A 33 -10.38 -3.98 -47.44
C PHE A 33 -11.86 -4.27 -47.29
N GLU A 34 -12.53 -4.13 -48.43
CA GLU A 34 -13.85 -4.61 -48.75
C GLU A 34 -14.03 -6.05 -48.22
N SER A 35 -14.59 -6.20 -47.02
CA SER A 35 -15.19 -7.45 -46.60
C SER A 35 -16.67 -7.22 -46.34
N ASN A 36 -17.37 -6.91 -47.43
CA ASN A 36 -18.78 -7.20 -47.61
C ASN A 36 -18.99 -8.73 -47.56
N LYS A 37 -18.76 -9.35 -46.40
CA LYS A 37 -19.40 -10.60 -46.03
C LYS A 37 -20.48 -10.22 -45.03
N VAL A 38 -21.63 -9.85 -45.59
CA VAL A 38 -22.90 -9.96 -44.88
C VAL A 38 -22.88 -11.34 -44.22
N LEU A 39 -22.71 -11.37 -42.90
CA LEU A 39 -22.80 -12.60 -42.12
C LEU A 39 -24.21 -13.13 -42.38
N SER A 40 -24.29 -14.09 -43.30
CA SER A 40 -25.56 -14.62 -43.76
C SER A 40 -26.35 -15.10 -42.54
N MET A 41 -27.56 -14.55 -42.40
CA MET A 41 -28.52 -14.90 -41.34
C MET A 41 -28.79 -16.42 -41.26
N SER A 42 -28.40 -17.20 -42.28
CA SER A 42 -28.48 -18.67 -42.26
C SER A 42 -27.36 -19.35 -41.45
N ARG A 43 -26.14 -18.80 -41.40
CA ARG A 43 -25.02 -19.38 -40.64
C ARG A 43 -25.15 -19.12 -39.14
N ILE A 44 -25.64 -17.95 -38.75
CA ILE A 44 -26.00 -17.62 -37.36
C ILE A 44 -27.16 -18.51 -36.89
N ARG A 45 -28.16 -18.76 -37.75
CA ARG A 45 -29.24 -19.70 -37.47
C ARG A 45 -28.74 -21.12 -37.24
N CYS A 46 -27.75 -21.63 -37.98
CA CYS A 46 -27.18 -22.97 -37.73
C CYS A 46 -26.38 -23.06 -36.42
N ILE A 47 -25.70 -22.00 -36.00
CA ILE A 47 -24.95 -21.95 -34.73
C ILE A 47 -25.91 -21.86 -33.53
N LEU A 48 -26.99 -21.07 -33.65
CA LEU A 48 -28.03 -20.94 -32.61
C LEU A 48 -28.98 -22.15 -32.53
N ARG A 49 -29.06 -23.00 -33.57
CA ARG A 49 -29.96 -24.17 -33.63
C ARG A 49 -29.49 -25.37 -32.79
N GLY A 50 -28.23 -25.36 -32.34
CA GLY A 50 -27.65 -26.41 -31.49
C GLY A 50 -27.60 -26.03 -30.00
N TRP A 51 -28.03 -24.83 -29.63
CA TRP A 51 -27.98 -24.36 -28.24
C TRP A 51 -29.35 -24.55 -27.62
N ASP A 52 -29.40 -25.39 -26.58
CA ASP A 52 -30.61 -25.59 -25.79
C ASP A 52 -31.06 -24.23 -25.23
N VAL A 53 -32.34 -23.89 -25.33
CA VAL A 53 -32.90 -22.63 -24.82
C VAL A 53 -32.50 -22.40 -23.34
N LYS A 54 -32.31 -23.49 -22.59
CA LYS A 54 -31.79 -23.48 -21.22
C LYS A 54 -30.38 -22.87 -21.13
N THR A 55 -29.48 -23.19 -22.06
CA THR A 55 -28.12 -22.65 -22.11
C THR A 55 -28.12 -21.16 -22.48
N LEU A 56 -29.03 -20.72 -23.35
CA LEU A 56 -29.19 -19.30 -23.68
C LEU A 56 -29.68 -18.51 -22.45
N ILE A 57 -30.68 -19.01 -21.73
CA ILE A 57 -31.20 -18.38 -20.50
C ILE A 57 -30.11 -18.28 -19.44
N PHE A 58 -29.34 -19.35 -19.23
CA PHE A 58 -28.22 -19.32 -18.27
C PHE A 58 -27.19 -18.25 -18.64
N LEU A 59 -26.78 -18.19 -19.91
CA LEU A 59 -25.76 -17.25 -20.36
C LEU A 59 -26.21 -15.78 -20.31
N PHE A 60 -27.47 -15.51 -20.69
CA PHE A 60 -27.95 -14.13 -20.84
C PHE A 60 -28.76 -13.59 -19.65
N ALA A 61 -29.26 -14.45 -18.76
CA ALA A 61 -29.97 -14.02 -17.56
C ALA A 61 -29.20 -14.35 -16.27
N PHE A 62 -28.72 -15.58 -16.10
CA PHE A 62 -28.08 -16.00 -14.85
C PHE A 62 -26.66 -15.40 -14.71
N VAL A 63 -25.83 -15.50 -15.74
CA VAL A 63 -24.46 -14.96 -15.67
C VAL A 63 -24.43 -13.45 -15.40
N PRO A 64 -25.22 -12.59 -16.10
CA PRO A 64 -25.23 -11.15 -15.84
C PRO A 64 -25.78 -10.79 -14.46
N THR A 65 -26.79 -11.51 -13.95
CA THR A 65 -27.33 -11.28 -12.61
C THR A 65 -26.34 -11.66 -11.52
N CYS A 66 -25.59 -12.77 -11.68
CA CYS A 66 -24.50 -13.12 -10.77
C CYS A 66 -23.37 -12.07 -10.80
N ILE A 67 -22.96 -11.60 -11.98
CA ILE A 67 -21.95 -10.55 -12.12
C ILE A 67 -22.42 -9.27 -11.43
N PHE A 68 -23.67 -8.86 -11.64
CA PHE A 68 -24.25 -7.68 -11.00
C PHE A 68 -24.30 -7.82 -9.48
N PHE A 69 -24.69 -9.00 -8.97
CA PHE A 69 -24.70 -9.29 -7.54
C PHE A 69 -23.29 -9.23 -6.93
N ILE A 70 -22.29 -9.83 -7.60
CA ILE A 70 -20.89 -9.74 -7.18
C ILE A 70 -20.37 -8.30 -7.27
N TYR A 71 -20.81 -7.52 -8.24
CA TYR A 71 -20.44 -6.11 -8.35
C TYR A 71 -20.97 -5.28 -7.17
N LEU A 72 -22.24 -5.47 -6.79
CA LEU A 72 -22.86 -4.77 -5.66
C LEU A 72 -22.37 -5.26 -4.30
N HIS A 73 -22.05 -6.55 -4.16
CA HIS A 73 -21.72 -7.17 -2.88
C HIS A 73 -20.29 -7.71 -2.78
N GLY A 74 -19.43 -7.42 -3.75
CA GLY A 74 -18.08 -7.98 -3.85
C GLY A 74 -17.23 -7.70 -2.61
N GLN A 75 -17.36 -6.52 -2.02
CA GLN A 75 -16.67 -6.22 -0.75
C GLN A 75 -17.15 -7.13 0.38
N LYS A 76 -18.46 -7.34 0.53
CA LYS A 76 -19.02 -8.20 1.59
C LYS A 76 -18.62 -9.67 1.39
N ILE A 77 -18.70 -10.15 0.14
CA ILE A 77 -18.28 -11.51 -0.23
C ILE A 77 -16.78 -11.68 0.02
N SER A 78 -15.97 -10.67 -0.32
CA SER A 78 -14.54 -10.65 -0.05
C SER A 78 -14.25 -10.74 1.45
N TYR A 79 -14.89 -9.92 2.29
CA TYR A 79 -14.70 -10.01 3.74
C TYR A 79 -15.20 -11.33 4.34
N PHE A 80 -16.31 -11.88 3.83
CA PHE A 80 -16.86 -13.14 4.32
C PHE A 80 -15.95 -14.33 4.02
N LEU A 81 -15.40 -14.39 2.80
CA LEU A 81 -14.52 -15.47 2.38
C LEU A 81 -13.04 -15.18 2.69
N ARG A 82 -12.71 -14.05 3.33
CA ARG A 82 -11.36 -13.68 3.80
C ARG A 82 -10.63 -14.83 4.51
N PRO A 83 -11.24 -15.60 5.41
CA PRO A 83 -10.56 -16.72 6.08
C PRO A 83 -10.07 -17.84 5.12
N LEU A 84 -10.62 -17.94 3.91
CA LEU A 84 -10.23 -18.98 2.94
C LEU A 84 -8.94 -18.65 2.19
N TRP A 85 -8.56 -17.37 2.06
CA TRP A 85 -7.37 -16.95 1.32
C TRP A 85 -6.41 -16.06 2.09
N GLU A 86 -6.83 -15.49 3.22
CA GLU A 86 -5.96 -14.75 4.12
C GLU A 86 -5.38 -15.74 5.14
N SER A 87 -4.10 -16.08 4.95
CA SER A 87 -3.40 -16.92 5.92
C SER A 87 -3.29 -16.19 7.27
N PRO A 88 -3.40 -16.89 8.41
CA PRO A 88 -3.24 -16.25 9.71
C PRO A 88 -1.86 -15.60 9.80
N PRO A 89 -1.74 -14.49 10.56
CA PRO A 89 -0.43 -13.91 10.83
C PRO A 89 0.45 -14.95 11.54
N LYS A 90 1.77 -14.79 11.40
CA LYS A 90 2.72 -15.64 12.13
C LYS A 90 2.43 -15.51 13.64
N PRO A 91 2.46 -16.62 14.40
CA PRO A 91 2.26 -16.56 15.84
C PRO A 91 3.32 -15.67 16.47
N PHE A 92 2.92 -14.95 17.52
CA PHE A 92 3.85 -14.13 18.29
C PHE A 92 4.87 -15.03 18.99
N HIS A 93 6.14 -14.63 18.93
CA HIS A 93 7.19 -15.21 19.75
C HIS A 93 7.22 -14.40 21.06
N VAL A 94 6.81 -15.02 22.16
CA VAL A 94 6.81 -14.35 23.46
C VAL A 94 8.23 -14.37 24.00
N LEU A 95 8.85 -13.18 24.10
CA LEU A 95 10.13 -13.00 24.75
C LEU A 95 9.87 -12.52 26.19
N PRO A 96 10.11 -13.36 27.21
CA PRO A 96 9.87 -12.98 28.60
C PRO A 96 10.83 -11.87 29.02
N HIS A 97 10.31 -10.76 29.56
CA HIS A 97 11.17 -9.68 30.05
C HIS A 97 11.60 -9.97 31.50
N TYR A 98 12.87 -10.33 31.68
CA TYR A 98 13.47 -10.48 33.00
C TYR A 98 13.99 -9.12 33.47
N TYR A 99 13.20 -8.39 34.26
CA TYR A 99 13.63 -7.14 34.88
C TYR A 99 13.88 -7.32 36.38
N HIS A 100 15.05 -6.88 36.83
CA HIS A 100 15.37 -6.82 38.26
C HIS A 100 16.48 -5.77 38.48
N GLU A 101 16.30 -4.89 39.46
CA GLU A 101 17.22 -3.76 39.70
C GLU A 101 18.65 -4.21 40.01
N ASN A 102 18.80 -5.32 40.77
CA ASN A 102 20.11 -5.83 41.20
C ASN A 102 20.82 -6.76 40.21
N VAL A 103 20.33 -6.90 38.97
CA VAL A 103 20.93 -7.82 37.98
C VAL A 103 21.67 -7.02 36.91
N SER A 104 22.92 -7.39 36.64
CA SER A 104 23.71 -6.74 35.59
C SER A 104 23.12 -7.01 34.20
N MET A 105 23.24 -6.02 33.30
CA MET A 105 22.79 -6.16 31.90
C MET A 105 23.45 -7.34 31.18
N GLU A 106 24.65 -7.74 31.60
CA GLU A 106 25.36 -8.90 31.04
C GLU A 106 24.58 -10.19 31.28
N ASN A 107 24.13 -10.40 32.52
CA ASN A 107 23.38 -11.58 32.89
C ASN A 107 22.01 -11.59 32.21
N LEU A 108 21.34 -10.43 32.13
CA LEU A 108 20.08 -10.28 31.40
C LEU A 108 20.24 -10.63 29.91
N CYS A 109 21.27 -10.10 29.25
CA CYS A 109 21.58 -10.46 27.87
C CYS A 109 21.87 -11.96 27.70
N LYS A 110 22.65 -12.56 28.62
CA LYS A 110 22.96 -14.00 28.59
C LYS A 110 21.71 -14.88 28.69
N LEU A 111 20.72 -14.52 29.51
CA LEU A 111 19.43 -15.24 29.60
C LEU A 111 18.68 -15.29 28.26
N HIS A 112 18.89 -14.28 27.41
CA HIS A 112 18.34 -14.22 26.06
C HIS A 112 19.27 -14.77 24.98
N GLY A 113 20.46 -15.28 25.33
CA GLY A 113 21.49 -15.69 24.37
C GLY A 113 22.12 -14.50 23.61
N TRP A 114 22.01 -13.29 24.16
CA TRP A 114 22.53 -12.05 23.57
C TRP A 114 23.85 -11.62 24.22
N LYS A 115 24.62 -10.81 23.50
CA LYS A 115 25.80 -10.11 24.02
C LYS A 115 25.48 -8.65 24.27
N ILE A 116 26.14 -8.03 25.26
CA ILE A 116 26.06 -6.59 25.46
C ILE A 116 26.59 -5.87 24.21
N ARG A 117 25.94 -4.77 23.84
CA ARG A 117 26.41 -3.90 22.76
C ARG A 117 27.41 -2.89 23.31
N GLU A 118 28.44 -2.58 22.52
CA GLU A 118 29.44 -1.57 22.86
C GLU A 118 28.84 -0.15 22.92
N TYR A 119 27.87 0.13 22.04
CA TYR A 119 27.13 1.38 21.99
C TYR A 119 25.63 1.15 22.20
N PRO A 120 24.92 2.08 22.86
CA PRO A 120 23.48 2.01 23.01
C PRO A 120 22.79 2.07 21.64
N ARG A 121 21.62 1.44 21.54
CA ARG A 121 20.86 1.43 20.29
C ARG A 121 20.32 2.83 20.00
N ARG A 122 20.51 3.32 18.78
CA ARG A 122 19.84 4.54 18.31
C ARG A 122 18.34 4.30 18.20
N VAL A 123 17.57 5.18 18.84
CA VAL A 123 16.11 5.14 18.82
C VAL A 123 15.62 6.29 17.97
N PHE A 124 14.81 5.99 16.96
CA PHE A 124 14.23 6.97 16.05
C PHE A 124 12.72 7.03 16.27
N ASP A 125 12.19 8.25 16.42
CA ASP A 125 10.75 8.48 16.40
C ASP A 125 10.35 9.00 15.02
N ALA A 126 9.53 8.23 14.29
CA ALA A 126 9.09 8.58 12.94
C ALA A 126 7.60 8.92 12.94
N VAL A 127 7.27 10.18 12.63
CA VAL A 127 5.89 10.69 12.66
C VAL A 127 5.46 11.18 11.27
N LEU A 128 4.29 10.73 10.82
CA LEU A 128 3.58 11.32 9.69
C LEU A 128 2.75 12.48 10.21
N PHE A 129 3.08 13.71 9.85
CA PHE A 129 2.45 14.89 10.42
C PHE A 129 1.29 15.41 9.58
N SER A 130 0.24 15.88 10.27
CA SER A 130 -0.89 16.54 9.64
C SER A 130 -1.21 17.92 10.18
N ASN A 131 -1.92 18.02 11.29
CA ASN A 131 -2.38 19.28 11.88
C ASN A 131 -2.27 19.29 13.41
N GLU A 132 -1.91 18.17 14.01
CA GLU A 132 -1.92 17.93 15.46
C GLU A 132 -0.65 18.47 16.14
N LYS A 133 -0.45 19.79 16.08
CA LYS A 133 0.74 20.46 16.63
C LYS A 133 0.92 20.16 18.13
N GLU A 134 -0.13 20.31 18.93
CA GLU A 134 -0.08 20.19 20.39
C GLU A 134 0.31 18.77 20.83
N ILE A 135 -0.26 17.75 20.17
CA ILE A 135 0.06 16.35 20.44
C ILE A 135 1.50 16.05 20.08
N LEU A 136 1.99 16.59 18.95
CA LEU A 136 3.39 16.42 18.54
C LEU A 136 4.34 17.05 19.57
N GLU A 137 4.03 18.26 20.04
CA GLU A 137 4.83 18.96 21.03
C GLU A 137 4.91 18.22 22.36
N LEU A 138 3.76 17.75 22.88
CA LEU A 138 3.71 16.96 24.10
C LEU A 138 4.53 15.67 23.96
N ARG A 139 4.30 14.92 22.87
CA ARG A 139 5.02 13.68 22.55
C ARG A 139 6.53 13.91 22.53
N TRP A 140 7.00 14.96 21.87
CA TRP A 140 8.44 15.21 21.74
C TRP A 140 9.08 15.75 23.02
N LYS A 141 8.34 16.47 23.85
CA LYS A 141 8.82 16.84 25.20
C LYS A 141 8.99 15.61 26.09
N GLU A 142 8.02 14.68 26.07
CA GLU A 142 8.09 13.43 26.84
C GLU A 142 9.19 12.49 26.33
N LEU A 143 9.38 12.41 25.01
CA LEU A 143 10.33 11.49 24.38
C LEU A 143 11.76 12.06 24.22
N TYR A 144 11.96 13.36 24.46
CA TYR A 144 13.25 14.03 24.27
C TYR A 144 14.47 13.32 24.90
N PRO A 145 14.41 12.81 26.16
CA PRO A 145 15.58 12.16 26.76
C PRO A 145 15.82 10.73 26.23
N TYR A 146 14.83 10.10 25.59
CA TYR A 146 14.87 8.70 25.20
C TYR A 146 15.17 8.49 23.70
N VAL A 147 14.83 9.48 22.87
CA VAL A 147 14.95 9.38 21.41
C VAL A 147 16.23 10.05 20.93
N THR A 148 16.96 9.33 20.07
CA THR A 148 18.21 9.82 19.46
C THR A 148 17.92 10.84 18.36
N GLN A 149 16.91 10.59 17.53
CA GLN A 149 16.57 11.44 16.39
C GLN A 149 15.08 11.38 16.06
N PHE A 150 14.50 12.54 15.80
CA PHE A 150 13.10 12.71 15.40
C PHE A 150 13.03 12.84 13.88
N VAL A 151 12.21 12.02 13.24
CA VAL A 151 11.97 12.03 11.81
C VAL A 151 10.52 12.40 11.57
N ILE A 152 10.29 13.52 10.91
CA ILE A 152 8.95 14.00 10.61
C ILE A 152 8.75 14.05 9.09
N LEU A 153 7.66 13.45 8.64
CA LEU A 153 7.27 13.44 7.24
C LEU A 153 5.93 14.14 7.09
N GLU A 154 5.91 15.21 6.31
CA GLU A 154 4.69 15.95 6.02
C GLU A 154 4.33 15.83 4.54
N SER A 155 3.06 15.66 4.20
CA SER A 155 2.61 15.63 2.81
C SER A 155 1.82 16.87 2.41
N ASN A 156 2.03 17.34 1.17
CA ASN A 156 1.24 18.41 0.56
C ASN A 156 -0.10 17.94 -0.03
N SER A 157 -0.46 16.68 0.18
CA SER A 157 -1.71 16.09 -0.28
C SER A 157 -2.36 15.27 0.83
N THR A 158 -3.69 15.27 0.85
CA THR A 158 -4.50 14.44 1.75
C THR A 158 -4.55 12.99 1.26
N PHE A 159 -5.05 12.09 2.11
CA PHE A 159 -5.27 10.68 1.71
C PHE A 159 -6.24 10.52 0.53
N THR A 160 -7.09 11.53 0.24
CA THR A 160 -8.01 11.55 -0.90
C THR A 160 -7.43 12.26 -2.13
N GLY A 161 -6.19 12.76 -2.08
CA GLY A 161 -5.52 13.42 -3.19
C GLY A 161 -5.76 14.93 -3.29
N LEU A 162 -6.49 15.53 -2.34
CA LEU A 162 -6.70 16.98 -2.31
C LEU A 162 -5.46 17.71 -1.78
N PRO A 163 -5.14 18.91 -2.30
CA PRO A 163 -4.00 19.69 -1.84
C PRO A 163 -4.16 20.06 -0.36
N LYS A 164 -3.05 19.98 0.38
CA LYS A 164 -2.99 20.26 1.81
C LYS A 164 -1.80 21.19 2.10
N PRO A 165 -1.98 22.24 2.91
CA PRO A 165 -0.86 23.09 3.32
C PRO A 165 0.11 22.34 4.24
N LEU A 166 1.37 22.78 4.24
CA LEU A 166 2.42 22.26 5.09
C LEU A 166 2.39 23.00 6.45
N PHE A 167 1.65 22.43 7.40
CA PHE A 167 1.47 22.97 8.74
C PHE A 167 2.75 22.89 9.56
N PHE A 168 3.53 21.81 9.47
CA PHE A 168 4.77 21.72 10.25
C PHE A 168 5.75 22.81 9.85
N SER A 169 5.85 23.08 8.54
CA SER A 169 6.70 24.13 8.01
C SER A 169 6.36 25.52 8.57
N SER A 170 5.08 25.82 8.86
CA SER A 170 4.67 27.11 9.41
C SER A 170 4.96 27.27 10.89
N TYR A 171 5.01 26.18 11.67
CA TYR A 171 5.21 26.21 13.12
C TYR A 171 6.59 25.69 13.53
N ARG A 172 7.51 25.55 12.58
CA ARG A 172 8.83 24.94 12.82
C ARG A 172 9.62 25.67 13.91
N ASP A 173 9.45 26.98 14.03
CA ASP A 173 10.09 27.79 15.06
C ASP A 173 9.70 27.38 16.49
N ASP A 174 8.50 26.83 16.68
CA ASP A 174 8.03 26.36 17.99
C ASP A 174 8.79 25.09 18.44
N PHE A 175 9.40 24.37 17.49
CA PHE A 175 10.12 23.11 17.72
C PHE A 175 11.65 23.29 17.78
N LYS A 176 12.15 24.50 18.05
CA LYS A 176 13.60 24.78 18.17
C LYS A 176 14.34 23.87 19.14
N PHE A 177 13.67 23.36 20.17
CA PHE A 177 14.29 22.47 21.16
C PHE A 177 14.70 21.10 20.59
N VAL A 178 14.04 20.61 19.52
CA VAL A 178 14.36 19.35 18.84
C VAL A 178 15.14 19.53 17.54
N GLU A 179 15.25 20.75 17.03
CA GLU A 179 15.96 21.09 15.78
C GLU A 179 17.32 20.37 15.59
N PRO A 180 18.24 20.27 16.59
CA PRO A 180 19.51 19.58 16.39
C PRO A 180 19.38 18.06 16.15
N ARG A 181 18.23 17.47 16.51
CA ARG A 181 17.92 16.04 16.36
C ARG A 181 16.77 15.81 15.38
N LEU A 182 16.35 16.83 14.63
CA LEU A 182 15.17 16.77 13.78
C LEU A 182 15.55 16.56 12.32
N THR A 183 14.90 15.59 11.68
CA THR A 183 14.96 15.38 10.23
C THR A 183 13.58 15.57 9.64
N TYR A 184 13.42 16.65 8.87
CA TYR A 184 12.16 16.98 8.21
C TYR A 184 12.18 16.59 6.72
N GLY A 185 11.18 15.81 6.30
CA GLY A 185 10.95 15.44 4.92
C GLY A 185 9.56 15.86 4.45
N THR A 186 9.46 16.42 3.25
CA THR A 186 8.17 16.73 2.60
C THR A 186 7.86 15.75 1.50
N ILE A 187 6.62 15.24 1.45
CA ILE A 187 6.12 14.27 0.47
C ILE A 187 5.02 14.89 -0.38
N GLY A 188 5.28 15.04 -1.69
CA GLY A 188 4.26 15.49 -2.63
C GLY A 188 4.26 14.73 -3.93
N GLU A 189 3.25 15.01 -4.75
CA GLU A 189 3.19 14.51 -6.12
C GLU A 189 4.48 14.93 -6.86
N GLY A 190 5.39 13.98 -7.06
CA GLY A 190 6.71 14.22 -7.62
C GLY A 190 7.91 13.77 -6.78
N LEU A 191 7.70 13.14 -5.61
CA LEU A 191 8.82 12.61 -4.83
C LEU A 191 9.47 11.40 -5.52
N ARG A 192 10.54 11.70 -6.28
CA ARG A 192 11.43 10.71 -6.88
C ARG A 192 11.96 9.80 -5.78
N LYS A 193 11.96 8.48 -6.00
CA LYS A 193 12.48 7.45 -5.08
C LYS A 193 13.85 7.79 -4.47
N GLU A 194 14.65 8.57 -5.19
CA GLU A 194 15.94 9.12 -4.76
C GLU A 194 15.88 9.93 -3.46
N LYS A 195 14.86 10.78 -3.25
CA LYS A 195 14.76 11.60 -2.02
C LYS A 195 14.44 10.75 -0.77
N ILE A 196 13.68 9.67 -0.93
CA ILE A 196 13.43 8.68 0.13
C ILE A 196 14.72 7.91 0.44
N HIS A 197 15.51 7.58 -0.59
CA HIS A 197 16.78 6.88 -0.42
C HIS A 197 17.82 7.74 0.33
N LEU A 198 17.81 9.05 0.12
CA LEU A 198 18.66 10.00 0.86
C LEU A 198 18.27 10.09 2.35
N LEU A 199 16.97 10.17 2.66
CA LEU A 199 16.50 10.09 4.05
C LEU A 199 16.90 8.75 4.70
N ARG A 200 16.80 7.65 3.93
CA ARG A 200 17.19 6.32 4.40
C ARG A 200 18.68 6.22 4.71
N ARG A 201 19.55 6.82 3.88
CA ARG A 201 21.00 6.88 4.14
C ARG A 201 21.33 7.69 5.39
N HIS A 202 20.68 8.84 5.56
CA HIS A 202 20.94 9.72 6.70
C HIS A 202 20.51 9.11 8.04
N ILE A 203 19.50 8.24 8.03
CA ILE A 203 19.07 7.48 9.22
C ILE A 203 19.99 6.25 9.45
N SER A 204 20.58 5.67 8.39
CA SER A 204 21.43 4.48 8.52
C SER A 204 22.87 4.75 8.93
N GLU A 205 23.40 5.93 8.60
CA GLU A 205 24.73 6.41 9.06
C GLU A 205 24.62 6.89 10.50
#